data_AF-A0A948XNM4-F1
#
_entry.id   AF-A0A948XNM4-F1
#
_cell.length_a   1.000
_cell.length_b   1.000
_cell.length_c   1.000
_cell.angle_alpha   90.00
_cell.angle_beta   90.00
_cell.angle_gamma   90.00
#
_symmetry.space_group_name_H-M   'P 1'
#
loop_
_entity.id
_entity.type
_entity.pdbx_description
1 polymer ?
#
loop_
_entity_poly.entity_id
_entity_poly.type
_entity_poly.pdbx_seq_one_letter_code
_entity_poly.pdbx_strand_id
1 'polypeptide(L)'
;MFMTIARPAVEPQGPDAVAVPGSPAILTLPPRALHARLLENAALRRRRGAERLQSNRLDDADYWLHAAPAAVRKASALREEKSFAPLP
;
A
#
# COMPACT_ATOMS: atom_id res chain seq x y z
N MET A 1 28.52 -12.10 -2.69
CA MET A 1 27.87 -10.82 -3.06
C MET A 1 26.96 -10.44 -1.90
N PHE A 2 27.36 -9.48 -1.06
CA PHE A 2 26.55 -9.03 0.09
C PHE A 2 25.60 -7.94 -0.38
N MET A 3 24.29 -8.21 -0.35
CA MET A 3 23.27 -7.20 -0.63
C MET A 3 23.08 -6.38 0.65
N THR A 4 23.67 -5.19 0.70
CA THR A 4 23.44 -4.24 1.80
C THR A 4 22.01 -3.73 1.67
N ILE A 5 21.10 -4.24 2.48
CA ILE A 5 19.73 -3.71 2.59
C ILE A 5 19.85 -2.31 3.19
N ALA A 6 19.57 -1.29 2.38
CA ALA A 6 19.54 0.10 2.86
C ALA A 6 18.51 0.19 3.98
N ARG A 7 18.94 0.65 5.16
CA ARG A 7 18.02 0.93 6.26
C ARG A 7 16.99 1.97 5.78
N PRO A 8 15.68 1.76 6.02
CA PRO A 8 14.68 2.73 5.64
C PRO A 8 14.98 4.07 6.31
N ALA A 9 14.80 5.18 5.59
CA ALA A 9 15.07 6.53 6.08
C ALA A 9 14.15 6.95 7.26
N VAL A 10 13.13 6.14 7.55
CA VAL A 10 12.20 6.29 8.66
C VAL A 10 12.06 4.92 9.31
N GLU A 11 12.37 4.85 10.61
CA GLU A 11 12.08 3.67 11.44
C GLU A 11 10.56 3.56 11.62
N PRO A 12 9.93 2.44 11.25
CA PRO A 12 8.49 2.30 11.38
C PRO A 12 8.10 2.30 12.86
N GLN A 13 7.23 3.23 13.25
CA GLN A 13 6.60 3.20 14.57
C GLN A 13 5.50 2.14 14.57
N GLY A 14 5.76 1.03 15.26
CA GLY A 14 4.81 -0.07 15.40
C GLY A 14 5.04 -1.19 14.37
N PRO A 15 4.28 -2.29 14.46
CA PRO A 15 4.47 -3.44 13.58
C PRO A 15 4.22 -3.02 12.14
N ASP A 16 5.30 -2.90 11.39
CA ASP A 16 5.26 -2.55 9.98
C ASP A 16 4.74 -3.76 9.20
N ALA A 17 3.58 -3.62 8.55
CA ALA A 17 3.06 -4.67 7.68
C ALA A 17 3.79 -4.71 6.31
N VAL A 18 4.88 -3.97 6.13
CA VAL A 18 5.86 -4.22 5.06
C VAL A 18 6.83 -5.29 5.57
N ALA A 19 6.88 -6.43 4.87
CA ALA A 19 7.70 -7.57 5.24
C ALA A 19 9.20 -7.21 5.25
N VAL A 20 9.72 -6.80 6.41
CA VAL A 20 11.16 -6.81 6.69
C VAL A 20 11.53 -8.23 7.11
N PRO A 21 12.63 -8.81 6.60
CA PRO A 21 13.10 -10.11 7.07
C PRO A 21 13.26 -10.12 8.60
N GLY A 22 12.51 -10.99 9.28
CA GLY A 22 12.53 -11.11 10.75
C GLY A 22 11.41 -10.35 11.49
N SER A 23 10.58 -9.56 10.82
CA SER A 23 9.41 -8.94 11.46
C SER A 23 8.32 -9.98 11.76
N PRO A 24 7.63 -9.87 12.92
CA PRO A 24 6.50 -10.74 13.21
C PRO A 24 5.40 -10.54 12.17
N ALA A 25 4.92 -11.64 11.59
CA ALA A 25 3.81 -11.60 10.64
C ALA A 25 2.56 -11.04 11.34
N ILE A 26 2.03 -9.92 10.85
CA ILE A 26 0.71 -9.45 11.28
C ILE A 26 -0.33 -10.36 10.64
N LEU A 27 -0.71 -11.41 11.36
CA LEU A 27 -1.46 -12.55 10.81
C LEU A 27 -2.84 -12.21 10.26
N THR A 28 -3.51 -11.16 10.76
CA THR A 28 -4.80 -10.69 10.21
C THR A 28 -5.08 -9.25 10.63
N LEU A 29 -5.10 -8.30 9.68
CA LEU A 29 -5.58 -6.94 9.93
C LEU A 29 -7.13 -6.94 10.07
N PRO A 30 -7.71 -6.16 11.00
CA PRO A 30 -9.16 -6.01 11.04
C PRO A 30 -9.66 -5.38 9.72
N PRO A 31 -10.88 -5.68 9.26
CA PRO A 31 -11.37 -5.25 7.95
C PRO A 31 -11.22 -3.75 7.66
N ARG A 32 -11.45 -2.91 8.67
CA ARG A 32 -11.27 -1.45 8.55
C ARG A 32 -9.80 -1.05 8.35
N ALA A 33 -8.87 -1.68 9.07
CA ALA A 33 -7.45 -1.39 8.93
C ALA A 33 -6.92 -1.88 7.57
N LEU A 34 -7.38 -3.06 7.13
CA LEU A 34 -7.05 -3.57 5.80
C LEU A 34 -7.59 -2.64 4.70
N HIS A 35 -8.83 -2.15 4.85
CA HIS A 35 -9.41 -1.16 3.94
C HIS A 35 -8.59 0.13 3.88
N ALA A 36 -8.22 0.70 5.03
CA ALA A 36 -7.38 1.89 5.08
C ALA A 36 -6.04 1.65 4.37
N ARG A 37 -5.39 0.51 4.61
CA ARG A 37 -4.13 0.13 3.96
C ARG A 37 -4.27 -0.06 2.44
N LEU A 38 -5.41 -0.55 1.96
CA LEU A 38 -5.68 -0.65 0.52
C LEU A 38 -5.82 0.74 -0.12
N LEU A 39 -6.50 1.67 0.55
CA LEU A 39 -6.63 3.06 0.09
C LEU A 39 -5.29 3.79 0.11
N GLU A 40 -4.49 3.62 1.15
CA GLU A 40 -3.14 4.17 1.24
C GLU A 40 -2.25 3.65 0.10
N ASN A 41 -2.25 2.34 -0.15
CA ASN A 41 -1.55 1.76 -1.29
C ASN A 41 -2.02 2.36 -2.63
N ALA A 42 -3.32 2.58 -2.81
CA ALA A 42 -3.84 3.21 -4.01
C ALA A 42 -3.32 4.66 -4.15
N ALA A 43 -3.24 5.42 -3.06
CA ALA A 43 -2.70 6.77 -3.06
C ALA A 43 -1.20 6.80 -3.38
N LEU A 44 -0.40 5.92 -2.75
CA LEU A 44 1.03 5.79 -3.02
C LEU A 44 1.31 5.43 -4.48
N ARG A 45 0.51 4.54 -5.07
CA ARG A 45 0.63 4.18 -6.48
C ARG A 45 0.35 5.38 -7.40
N ARG A 46 -0.71 6.16 -7.11
CA ARG A 46 -1.00 7.39 -7.88
C ARG A 46 0.13 8.41 -7.78
N ARG A 47 0.63 8.65 -6.56
CA ARG A 47 1.75 9.56 -6.33
C ARG A 47 2.99 9.13 -7.12
N ARG A 48 3.36 7.84 -7.04
CA ARG A 48 4.48 7.29 -7.81
C ARG A 48 4.25 7.41 -9.31
N GLY A 49 3.04 7.13 -9.81
CA GLY A 49 2.70 7.33 -11.21
C GLY A 49 2.93 8.78 -11.67
N ALA A 50 2.48 9.76 -10.87
CA ALA A 50 2.70 11.17 -11.15
C ALA A 50 4.19 11.56 -11.14
N GLU A 51 4.98 11.07 -10.18
CA GLU A 51 6.44 11.27 -10.14
C GLU A 51 7.13 10.69 -11.39
N ARG A 52 6.63 9.55 -11.92
CA ARG A 52 7.14 8.94 -13.16
C ARG A 52 6.77 9.72 -14.41
N LEU A 53 5.54 10.25 -14.49
CA LEU A 53 5.13 11.15 -15.58
C LEU A 53 6.04 12.39 -15.63
N GLN A 54 6.30 13.01 -14.47
CA GLN A 54 7.20 14.17 -14.37
C GLN A 54 8.63 13.84 -14.81
N SER A 55 9.06 12.58 -14.63
CA SER A 55 10.38 12.10 -15.04
C SER A 55 10.43 11.57 -16.48
N ASN A 56 9.37 11.77 -17.28
CA ASN A 56 9.21 11.24 -18.64
C ASN A 56 9.38 9.71 -18.77
N ARG A 57 9.02 8.97 -17.70
CA ARG A 57 9.04 7.50 -17.68
C ARG A 57 7.63 6.97 -17.86
N LEU A 58 7.14 7.04 -19.10
CA LEU A 58 5.71 6.84 -19.41
C LEU A 58 5.23 5.41 -19.14
N ASP A 59 5.98 4.39 -19.55
CA ASP A 59 5.58 2.98 -19.33
C ASP A 59 5.47 2.63 -17.84
N ASP A 60 6.42 3.11 -17.04
CA ASP A 60 6.39 2.99 -15.58
C ASP A 60 5.18 3.73 -14.99
N ALA A 61 4.89 4.93 -15.47
CA ALA A 61 3.77 5.72 -15.01
C ALA A 61 2.44 5.02 -15.28
N ASP A 62 2.25 4.52 -16.50
CA ASP A 62 1.04 3.79 -16.91
C ASP A 62 0.83 2.56 -16.04
N TYR A 63 1.89 1.79 -15.79
CA TYR A 63 1.82 0.66 -14.88
C TYR A 63 1.31 1.05 -13.49
N TRP A 64 1.92 2.07 -12.86
CA TRP A 64 1.55 2.50 -11.51
C TRP A 64 0.13 3.09 -11.45
N LEU A 65 -0.25 3.88 -12.46
CA LEU A 65 -1.57 4.50 -12.55
C LEU A 65 -2.67 3.48 -12.80
N HIS A 66 -2.44 2.47 -13.64
CA HIS A 66 -3.40 1.38 -13.86
C HIS A 66 -3.52 0.41 -12.67
N ALA A 67 -2.44 0.24 -11.89
CA ALA A 67 -2.48 -0.58 -10.68
C ALA A 67 -3.26 0.07 -9.52
N ALA A 68 -3.40 1.40 -9.49
CA ALA A 68 -4.08 2.11 -8.39
C ALA A 68 -5.58 1.78 -8.29
N PRO A 69 -6.39 1.81 -9.37
CA PRO A 69 -7.80 1.41 -9.34
C PRO A 69 -8.05 0.00 -8.81
N ALA A 70 -7.14 -0.95 -9.04
CA ALA A 70 -7.29 -2.31 -8.54
C ALA A 70 -7.30 -2.38 -7.01
N ALA A 71 -6.48 -1.57 -6.33
CA ALA A 71 -6.52 -1.48 -4.86
C ALA A 71 -7.80 -0.79 -4.36
N VAL A 72 -8.28 0.23 -5.06
CA VAL A 72 -9.56 0.89 -4.71
C VAL A 72 -10.71 -0.09 -4.84
N ARG A 73 -10.80 -0.86 -5.93
CA ARG A 73 -11.84 -1.89 -6.11
C ARG A 73 -11.82 -2.93 -4.99
N LYS A 74 -10.61 -3.39 -4.59
CA LYS A 74 -10.47 -4.32 -3.45
C LYS A 74 -10.93 -3.69 -2.14
N ALA A 75 -10.64 -2.41 -1.91
CA ALA A 75 -11.13 -1.69 -0.73
C ALA A 75 -12.66 -1.60 -0.74
N SER A 76 -13.26 -1.17 -1.84
CA SER A 76 -14.72 -1.09 -1.98
C SER A 76 -15.41 -2.43 -1.74
N ALA A 77 -14.93 -3.50 -2.37
CA ALA A 77 -15.46 -4.85 -2.17
C ALA A 77 -15.35 -5.30 -0.70
N LEU A 78 -14.23 -5.00 -0.03
CA LEU A 78 -14.05 -5.31 1.39
C LEU A 78 -15.04 -4.55 2.28
N ARG A 79 -15.36 -3.30 1.93
CA ARG A 79 -16.37 -2.50 2.64
C ARG A 79 -17.76 -3.08 2.47
N GLU A 80 -18.10 -3.52 1.27
CA GLU A 80 -19.40 -4.15 0.96
C GLU A 80 -19.54 -5.51 1.68
N GLU A 81 -18.51 -6.36 1.65
CA GLU A 81 -18.54 -7.69 2.25
C GLU A 81 -18.61 -7.66 3.79
N LYS A 82 -17.85 -6.78 4.43
CA LYS A 82 -17.66 -6.78 5.89
C LYS A 82 -18.49 -5.74 6.62
N SER A 83 -19.26 -4.90 5.90
CA SER A 83 -20.09 -3.80 6.41
C SER A 83 -19.49 -3.14 7.66
N PHE A 84 -18.66 -2.12 7.45
CA PHE A 84 -17.98 -1.49 8.58
C PHE A 84 -18.99 -0.87 9.53
N ALA A 85 -18.89 -1.21 10.83
CA ALA A 85 -19.66 -0.55 11.88
C ALA A 85 -19.56 0.99 11.77
N PRO A 86 -20.56 1.76 12.17
CA PRO A 86 -20.42 3.21 12.23
C PRO A 86 -19.22 3.62 13.09
N LEU A 87 -18.57 4.73 12.73
CA LEU A 87 -17.53 5.31 13.58
C LEU A 87 -18.19 5.86 14.86
N PRO A 88 -17.53 5.75 16.03
CA PRO A 88 -18.03 6.31 17.28
C PRO A 88 -18.13 7.84 17.23
#